data_AF-A0A0F9A2E3-F1
#
_entry.id   AF-A0A0F9A2E3-F1
#
_cell.length_a   1.000
_cell.length_b   1.000
_cell.length_c   1.000
_cell.angle_alpha   90.00
_cell.angle_beta   90.00
_cell.angle_gamma   90.00
#
_symmetry.space_group_name_H-M   'P 1'
#
loop_
_entity.id
_entity.type
_entity.pdbx_description
1 polymer ?
#
loop_
_entity_poly.entity_id
_entity_poly.type
_entity_poly.pdbx_seq_one_letter_code
_entity_poly.pdbx_strand_id
1 'polypeptide(L)' 'MPNICVFCGAREGNHPSYVEAAIRLGREMASREWGLVYGGAKIGMMGAIAG' A
#
# COMPACT_ATOMS: atom_id res chain seq x y z
N MET A 1 -16.11 5.10 -8.58
CA MET A 1 -14.74 4.91 -8.09
C MET A 1 -14.68 3.59 -7.32
N PRO A 2 -13.81 2.65 -7.68
CA PRO A 2 -13.67 1.37 -6.98
C PRO A 2 -12.80 1.52 -5.71
N ASN A 3 -13.09 0.68 -4.71
CA ASN A 3 -12.29 0.56 -3.48
C ASN A 3 -11.57 -0.79 -3.50
N ILE A 4 -10.25 -0.77 -3.32
CA ILE A 4 -9.42 -1.98 -3.27
C ILE A 4 -8.99 -2.24 -1.84
N CYS A 5 -9.28 -3.44 -1.35
CA CYS A 5 -8.78 -3.91 -0.06
C CYS A 5 -7.38 -4.53 -0.24
N VAL A 6 -6.37 -3.97 0.43
CA VAL A 6 -4.99 -4.45 0.36
C VAL A 6 -4.55 -5.04 1.70
N PHE A 7 -4.07 -6.28 1.64
CA PHE A 7 -3.48 -7.00 2.76
C PHE A 7 -1.98 -7.19 2.52
N CYS A 8 -1.16 -6.59 3.38
CA CYS A 8 0.30 -6.71 3.34
C CYS A 8 0.85 -7.02 4.74
N GLY A 9 2.05 -7.56 4.82
CA GLY A 9 2.69 -7.85 6.11
C GLY A 9 2.91 -6.59 6.94
N ALA A 10 2.76 -6.69 8.26
CA ALA A 10 3.00 -5.59 9.20
C ALA A 10 4.49 -5.15 9.27
N ARG A 11 5.39 -5.91 8.64
CA ARG A 11 6.82 -5.60 8.53
C ARG A 11 7.15 -5.24 7.08
N GLU A 12 8.17 -4.42 6.88
CA GLU A 12 8.68 -4.03 5.54
C GLU A 12 9.17 -5.24 4.71
N GLY A 13 9.36 -6.38 5.35
CA GLY A 13 9.97 -7.57 4.77
C GLY A 13 11.49 -7.44 4.77
N ASN A 14 12.16 -8.48 4.28
CA ASN A 14 13.63 -8.51 4.22
C ASN A 14 14.19 -7.93 2.92
N HIS A 15 13.33 -7.49 2.01
CA HIS A 15 13.73 -7.02 0.68
C HIS A 15 13.09 -5.65 0.37
N PRO A 16 13.89 -4.64 -0.02
CA PRO A 16 13.39 -3.28 -0.27
C PRO A 16 12.36 -3.20 -1.41
N SER A 17 12.38 -4.17 -2.34
CA SER A 17 11.43 -4.26 -3.45
C SER A 17 9.97 -4.38 -3.01
N TYR A 18 9.70 -4.88 -1.80
CA TYR A 18 8.32 -4.97 -1.30
C TYR A 18 7.75 -3.59 -0.98
N VAL A 19 8.58 -2.72 -0.39
CA VAL A 19 8.22 -1.33 -0.11
C VAL A 19 8.06 -0.54 -1.41
N GLU A 20 8.96 -0.71 -2.37
CA GLU A 20 8.82 -0.05 -3.68
C GLU A 20 7.55 -0.48 -4.43
N ALA A 21 7.22 -1.77 -4.41
CA ALA A 21 6.00 -2.28 -5.02
C ALA A 21 4.75 -1.70 -4.34
N ALA A 22 4.77 -1.57 -3.01
CA ALA A 22 3.71 -0.93 -2.24
C ALA A 22 3.52 0.54 -2.65
N ILE A 23 4.60 1.33 -2.68
CA ILE A 23 4.55 2.74 -3.10
C ILE A 23 4.02 2.87 -4.53
N ARG A 24 4.48 2.01 -5.44
CA ARG A 24 4.04 2.03 -6.84
C ARG A 24 2.55 1.70 -6.97
N LEU A 25 2.05 0.75 -6.19
CA LEU A 25 0.62 0.42 -6.15
C LEU A 25 -0.21 1.61 -5.65
N GLY A 26 0.19 2.24 -4.54
CA GLY A 26 -0.50 3.40 -3.99
C GLY A 26 -0.58 4.56 -5.00
N ARG A 27 0.53 4.85 -5.69
CA ARG A 27 0.57 5.88 -6.75
C ARG A 27 -0.36 5.59 -7.93
N GLU A 28 -0.38 4.35 -8.41
CA GLU A 28 -1.28 3.95 -9.50
C GLU A 28 -2.75 3.99 -9.09
N MET A 29 -3.05 3.65 -7.83
CA MET A 29 -4.41 3.77 -7.30
C MET A 29 -4.83 5.24 -7.21
N ALA A 30 -3.95 6.11 -6.70
CA ALA A 30 -4.19 7.55 -6.61
C ALA A 30 -4.38 8.19 -7.98
N SER A 31 -3.55 7.84 -8.98
CA SER A 31 -3.68 8.36 -10.35
C SER A 31 -4.97 7.94 -11.05
N ARG A 32 -5.63 6.88 -10.56
CA ARG A 32 -6.90 6.37 -11.08
C ARG A 32 -8.10 6.77 -10.21
N GLU A 33 -7.87 7.59 -9.17
CA GLU A 33 -8.89 7.99 -8.19
C GLU A 33 -9.58 6.77 -7.52
N TRP A 34 -8.79 5.73 -7.25
CA TRP A 34 -9.27 4.52 -6.57
C TRP A 34 -9.12 4.66 -5.06
N GLY A 35 -10.11 4.16 -4.32
CA GLY A 35 -10.05 4.12 -2.87
C GLY A 35 -9.18 2.96 -2.38
N LEU A 36 -8.41 3.21 -1.33
CA LEU A 36 -7.62 2.20 -0.63
C LEU A 36 -8.31 1.82 0.68
N VAL A 37 -8.57 0.54 0.86
CA VAL A 37 -9.00 -0.05 2.14
C VAL A 37 -7.86 -0.92 2.65
N TYR A 38 -7.42 -0.68 3.89
CA TYR A 38 -6.34 -1.45 4.52
C TYR A 38 -6.59 -1.52 6.02
N GLY A 39 -5.91 -2.45 6.71
CA GLY A 39 -6.13 -2.72 8.14
C GLY A 39 -5.73 -1.60 9.11
N GLY A 40 -5.37 -0.41 8.63
CA GLY A 40 -5.07 0.76 9.47
C GLY A 40 -3.68 0.76 10.14
N ALA A 41 -2.81 -0.19 9.83
CA ALA A 41 -1.45 -0.17 10.36
C ALA A 41 -0.63 0.93 9.63
N LYS A 42 -0.13 1.92 10.39
CA LYS A 42 0.70 3.02 9.88
C LYS A 42 2.20 2.68 9.77
N ILE A 43 2.57 1.42 10.01
CA ILE A 43 3.95 0.95 10.09
C ILE A 43 4.22 -0.14 9.05
N GLY A 44 5.39 -0.08 8.42
CA GLY A 44 5.83 -1.02 7.40
C GLY A 44 5.20 -0.81 6.01
N MET A 45 5.04 -1.90 5.25
CA MET A 45 4.50 -1.88 3.88
C MET A 45 3.12 -1.22 3.76
N MET A 46 2.28 -1.32 4.80
CA MET A 46 0.95 -0.67 4.80
C MET A 46 1.05 0.86 4.82
N GLY A 47 2.03 1.42 5.53
CA GLY A 47 2.29 2.87 5.52
C GLY A 47 2.82 3.34 4.16
N ALA A 48 3.63 2.51 3.50
CA ALA A 48 4.18 2.82 2.19
C ALA A 48 3.13 2.87 1.07
N ILE A 49 2.00 2.16 1.23
CA ILE A 49 0.87 2.14 0.29
C ILE A 49 -0.08 3.32 0.47
N ALA A 50 -0.20 3.84 1.70
CA ALA A 50 -1.14 4.89 2.07
C ALA A 50 -0.55 6.31 1.96
N GLY A 51 0.75 6.42 1.71
CA GLY A 51 1.50 7.69 1.61
C GLY A 51 1.58 8.26 0.20
#